data_AF-A0A7X8PNJ8-F1
#
_entry.id   AF-A0A7X8PNJ8-F1
#
_cell.length_a   1.000
_cell.length_b   1.000
_cell.length_c   1.000
_cell.angle_alpha   90.00
_cell.angle_beta   90.00
_cell.angle_gamma   90.00
#
_symmetry.space_group_name_H-M   'P 1'
#
loop_
_entity.id
_entity.type
_entity.pdbx_description
1 polymer ?
#
loop_
_entity_poly.entity_id
_entity_poly.type
_entity_poly.pdbx_seq_one_letter_code
_entity_poly.pdbx_strand_id
1 'polypeptide(L)'
;MNNIINWLSKHRVTLLLILIALAGFIYSKDDVTMAGNESSRMGTIQCLVDYGTFAIEKGVFKSLDRVIINNHIYGDKPLLIQVLTAIPYWAISKVAGFTIEEYYHLPIFLLNYLCFYSLNLLMFWLFHKMISEKLPDSSKSFLLFSAAALIFSTMLFSYSVSINNHTPAAAATLILLFILTRMEQYGALSGLTFLAGVTTGTLLNFEFIFGGVFGISTFWLIWISEKGAIRWRPAFFYAAGAFMMIALGAVINTIAHGTPVPLYSHTHGLGLNPLLFEYIYNSTFGFKGIFLYMPVLLFVFPAA
;
A
#
# COMPACT_ATOMS: atom_id res chain seq x y z
N MET A 1 24.02 -33.99 12.16
CA MET A 1 24.22 -32.52 12.23
C MET A 1 24.41 -31.89 10.85
N ASN A 2 25.32 -32.40 10.00
CA ASN A 2 25.57 -31.85 8.65
C ASN A 2 24.34 -31.84 7.71
N ASN A 3 23.50 -32.88 7.75
CA ASN A 3 22.27 -32.92 6.93
C ASN A 3 21.27 -31.81 7.31
N ILE A 4 21.17 -31.48 8.61
CA ILE A 4 20.29 -30.41 9.12
C ILE A 4 20.84 -29.05 8.69
N ILE A 5 22.15 -28.81 8.82
CA ILE A 5 22.79 -27.55 8.41
C ILE A 5 22.65 -27.32 6.90
N ASN A 6 22.84 -28.36 6.09
CA ASN A 6 22.67 -28.30 4.64
C ASN A 6 21.20 -28.07 4.24
N TRP A 7 20.25 -28.67 4.96
CA TRP A 7 18.84 -28.40 4.74
C TRP A 7 18.49 -26.95 5.08
N LEU A 8 18.90 -26.46 6.26
CA LEU A 8 18.67 -25.07 6.69
C LEU A 8 19.27 -24.07 5.71
N SER A 9 20.47 -24.35 5.17
CA SER A 9 21.14 -23.45 4.21
C SER A 9 20.38 -23.35 2.88
N LYS A 10 19.75 -24.44 2.44
CA LYS A 10 18.95 -24.48 1.20
C LYS A 10 17.62 -23.75 1.34
N HIS A 11 17.03 -23.70 2.54
CA HIS A 11 15.67 -23.20 2.77
C HIS A 11 15.62 -21.85 3.51
N ARG A 12 16.74 -21.11 3.60
CA ARG A 12 16.81 -19.86 4.38
C ARG A 12 15.75 -18.82 4.03
N VAL A 13 15.46 -18.64 2.74
CA VAL A 13 14.41 -17.69 2.27
C VAL A 13 13.04 -18.11 2.81
N THR A 14 12.68 -19.38 2.66
CA THR A 14 11.41 -19.93 3.14
C THR A 14 11.28 -19.83 4.65
N LEU A 15 12.36 -20.13 5.39
CA LEU A 15 12.37 -20.02 6.85
C LEU A 15 12.14 -18.57 7.30
N LEU A 16 12.76 -17.58 6.65
CA LEU A 16 12.53 -16.17 6.96
C LEU A 16 11.11 -15.71 6.60
N LEU A 17 10.55 -16.16 5.48
CA LEU A 17 9.15 -15.90 5.15
C LEU A 17 8.20 -16.47 6.21
N ILE A 18 8.45 -17.68 6.71
CA ILE A 18 7.68 -18.28 7.80
C ILE A 18 7.83 -17.45 9.08
N LEU A 19 9.05 -17.03 9.44
CA LEU A 19 9.28 -16.20 10.63
C LEU A 19 8.57 -14.84 10.53
N ILE A 20 8.59 -14.20 9.36
CA ILE A 20 7.83 -12.96 9.12
C ILE A 20 6.33 -13.25 9.25
N ALA A 21 5.82 -14.31 8.61
CA ALA A 21 4.40 -14.66 8.70
C ALA A 21 3.94 -14.93 10.15
N LEU A 22 4.79 -15.59 10.96
CA LEU A 22 4.53 -15.83 12.38
C LEU A 22 4.57 -14.53 13.20
N ALA A 23 5.52 -13.63 12.92
CA ALA A 23 5.56 -12.33 13.56
C ALA A 23 4.24 -11.57 13.29
N GLY A 24 3.74 -11.58 12.06
CA GLY A 24 2.43 -10.99 11.76
C GLY A 24 1.29 -11.62 12.51
N PHE A 25 1.26 -12.94 12.60
CA PHE A 25 0.20 -13.64 13.31
C PHE A 25 0.16 -13.24 14.79
N ILE A 26 1.32 -12.95 15.39
CA ILE A 26 1.44 -12.51 16.79
C ILE A 26 1.12 -11.02 16.97
N TYR A 27 1.51 -10.17 16.01
CA TYR A 27 1.47 -8.71 16.17
C TYR A 27 0.33 -8.00 15.43
N SER A 28 -0.36 -8.66 14.50
CA SER A 28 -1.55 -8.11 13.83
C SER A 28 -2.62 -7.75 14.85
N LYS A 29 -3.13 -6.52 14.77
CA LYS A 29 -4.17 -6.03 15.68
C LYS A 29 -5.50 -6.73 15.39
N ASP A 30 -6.21 -7.04 16.45
CA ASP A 30 -7.57 -7.57 16.46
C ASP A 30 -8.61 -6.51 16.87
N ASP A 31 -8.21 -5.25 16.94
CA ASP A 31 -9.08 -4.11 17.24
C ASP A 31 -8.68 -2.90 16.38
N VAL A 32 -9.57 -1.92 16.30
CA VAL A 32 -9.34 -0.65 15.63
C VAL A 32 -9.24 0.48 16.63
N THR A 33 -8.39 1.47 16.32
CA THR A 33 -8.36 2.70 17.09
C THR A 33 -9.69 3.46 16.96
N MET A 34 -10.31 3.76 18.10
CA MET A 34 -11.59 4.46 18.16
C MET A 34 -11.52 5.81 17.44
N ALA A 35 -12.48 6.04 16.55
CA ALA A 35 -12.73 7.32 15.88
C ALA A 35 -11.69 7.81 14.85
N GLY A 36 -10.67 7.02 14.52
CA GLY A 36 -9.63 7.39 13.55
C GLY A 36 -9.75 6.77 12.15
N ASN A 37 -8.65 6.88 11.40
CA ASN A 37 -8.45 6.36 10.05
C ASN A 37 -8.83 4.88 9.86
N GLU A 38 -8.55 4.03 10.84
CA GLU A 38 -8.83 2.58 10.80
C GLU A 38 -10.34 2.32 10.88
N SER A 39 -11.01 2.96 11.84
CA SER A 39 -12.45 2.87 12.06
C SER A 39 -13.26 3.33 10.84
N SER A 40 -12.85 4.42 10.18
CA SER A 40 -13.48 4.88 8.93
C SER A 40 -13.45 3.80 7.83
N ARG A 41 -12.28 3.16 7.63
CA ARG A 41 -12.10 2.12 6.61
C ARG A 41 -12.87 0.85 6.95
N MET A 42 -12.78 0.37 8.19
CA MET A 42 -13.52 -0.82 8.64
C MET A 42 -15.03 -0.60 8.61
N GLY A 43 -15.50 0.61 8.95
CA GLY A 43 -16.91 0.99 8.85
C GLY A 43 -17.46 0.82 7.43
N THR A 44 -16.73 1.30 6.42
CA THR A 44 -17.11 1.10 5.02
C THR A 44 -17.05 -0.37 4.60
N ILE A 45 -16.02 -1.12 5.00
CA ILE A 45 -15.90 -2.56 4.69
C ILE A 45 -17.09 -3.33 5.27
N GLN A 46 -17.38 -3.11 6.55
CA GLN A 46 -18.51 -3.74 7.24
C GLN A 46 -19.82 -3.41 6.53
N CYS A 47 -20.10 -2.13 6.29
CA CYS A 47 -21.37 -1.72 5.72
C CYS A 47 -21.56 -2.16 4.27
N LEU A 48 -20.47 -2.24 3.50
CA LEU A 48 -20.52 -2.74 2.14
C LEU A 48 -20.91 -4.23 2.11
N VAL A 49 -20.40 -5.04 3.03
CA VAL A 49 -20.64 -6.49 3.07
C VAL A 49 -21.92 -6.88 3.81
N ASP A 50 -22.20 -6.25 4.94
CA ASP A 50 -23.32 -6.64 5.80
C ASP A 50 -24.62 -5.93 5.43
N TYR A 51 -24.52 -4.71 4.90
CA TYR A 51 -25.68 -3.86 4.62
C TYR A 51 -25.81 -3.44 3.15
N GLY A 52 -24.85 -3.81 2.28
CA GLY A 52 -24.87 -3.48 0.86
C GLY A 52 -24.80 -1.98 0.57
N THR A 53 -24.17 -1.19 1.45
CA THR A 53 -24.09 0.28 1.32
C THR A 53 -22.72 0.82 1.69
N PHE A 54 -22.32 1.92 1.05
CA PHE A 54 -21.11 2.67 1.42
C PHE A 54 -21.32 3.57 2.64
N ALA A 55 -22.57 3.84 3.02
CA ALA A 55 -22.89 4.63 4.21
C ALA A 55 -22.55 3.84 5.48
N ILE A 56 -21.77 4.45 6.37
CA ILE A 56 -21.19 3.78 7.55
C ILE A 56 -22.08 3.83 8.79
N GLU A 57 -23.29 4.38 8.67
CA GLU A 57 -24.19 4.69 9.79
C GLU A 57 -24.70 3.45 10.54
N LYS A 58 -24.89 2.33 9.83
CA LYS A 58 -25.36 1.05 10.39
C LYS A 58 -24.23 0.25 11.05
N GLY A 59 -22.97 0.59 10.79
CA GLY A 59 -21.82 -0.12 11.31
C GLY A 59 -21.58 0.13 12.80
N VAL A 60 -20.86 -0.81 13.41
CA VAL A 60 -20.42 -0.70 14.81
C VAL A 60 -19.31 0.37 14.96
N PHE A 61 -18.54 0.58 13.90
CA PHE A 61 -17.44 1.54 13.87
C PHE A 61 -17.94 2.98 13.80
N LYS A 62 -17.45 3.82 14.71
CA LYS A 62 -17.67 5.27 14.71
C LYS A 62 -16.40 5.98 14.27
N SER A 63 -16.51 6.93 13.35
CA SER A 63 -15.39 7.67 12.75
C SER A 63 -15.60 9.19 12.87
N LEU A 64 -14.56 9.94 13.23
CA LEU A 64 -14.52 11.40 13.11
C LEU A 64 -14.24 11.82 11.66
N ASP A 65 -13.53 10.98 10.92
CA ASP A 65 -13.19 11.16 9.51
C ASP A 65 -14.37 10.73 8.63
N ARG A 66 -15.36 11.63 8.50
CA ARG A 66 -16.63 11.39 7.81
C ARG A 66 -17.17 12.62 7.09
N VAL A 67 -18.00 12.38 6.08
CA VAL A 67 -18.76 13.41 5.34
C VAL A 67 -20.23 13.03 5.31
N ILE A 68 -21.12 14.02 5.40
CA ILE A 68 -22.57 13.83 5.31
C ILE A 68 -23.03 14.27 3.92
N ILE A 69 -23.70 13.37 3.19
CA ILE A 69 -24.26 13.63 1.87
C ILE A 69 -25.69 13.07 1.85
N ASN A 70 -26.67 13.91 1.51
CA ASN A 70 -28.08 13.51 1.44
C ASN A 70 -28.56 12.77 2.70
N ASN A 71 -28.19 13.29 3.88
CA ASN A 71 -28.54 12.72 5.19
C ASN A 71 -27.92 11.34 5.52
N HIS A 72 -27.00 10.85 4.70
CA HIS A 72 -26.20 9.65 4.97
C HIS A 72 -24.77 9.99 5.36
N ILE A 73 -24.17 9.16 6.22
CA ILE A 73 -22.80 9.34 6.71
C ILE A 73 -21.85 8.42 5.95
N TYR A 74 -20.80 8.98 5.35
CA TYR A 74 -19.76 8.26 4.61
C TYR A 74 -18.38 8.47 5.24
N GLY A 75 -17.49 7.48 5.13
CA GLY A 75 -16.07 7.66 5.41
C GLY A 75 -15.41 8.51 4.32
N ASP A 76 -14.46 9.37 4.68
CA ASP A 76 -13.81 10.28 3.72
C ASP A 76 -12.60 9.67 3.01
N LYS A 77 -12.25 8.41 3.29
CA LYS A 77 -11.04 7.75 2.78
C LYS A 77 -11.23 7.27 1.34
N PRO A 78 -10.16 7.22 0.52
CA PRO A 78 -10.23 6.64 -0.83
C PRO A 78 -10.77 5.21 -0.78
N LEU A 79 -11.73 4.87 -1.65
CA LEU A 79 -12.58 3.68 -1.52
C LEU A 79 -11.97 2.36 -2.03
N LEU A 80 -10.91 2.41 -2.85
CA LEU A 80 -10.40 1.20 -3.51
C LEU A 80 -9.92 0.14 -2.50
N ILE A 81 -9.28 0.58 -1.40
CA ILE A 81 -8.79 -0.35 -0.36
C ILE A 81 -9.96 -1.07 0.31
N GLN A 82 -11.04 -0.36 0.62
CA GLN A 82 -12.23 -0.88 1.30
C GLN A 82 -12.99 -1.83 0.39
N VAL A 83 -13.13 -1.50 -0.90
CA VAL A 83 -13.75 -2.40 -1.89
C VAL A 83 -12.94 -3.70 -2.04
N LEU A 84 -11.61 -3.61 -2.14
CA LEU A 84 -10.76 -4.79 -2.24
C LEU A 84 -10.77 -5.63 -0.96
N THR A 85 -10.82 -4.99 0.21
CA THR A 85 -10.84 -5.65 1.53
C THR A 85 -12.23 -6.20 1.88
N ALA A 86 -13.29 -5.67 1.28
CA ALA A 86 -14.64 -6.22 1.40
C ALA A 86 -14.76 -7.62 0.79
N ILE A 87 -13.93 -7.98 -0.20
CA ILE A 87 -13.93 -9.33 -0.80
C ILE A 87 -13.53 -10.41 0.24
N PRO A 88 -12.37 -10.34 0.92
CA PRO A 88 -12.04 -11.29 1.97
C PRO A 88 -12.99 -11.19 3.18
N TYR A 89 -13.49 -9.99 3.54
CA TYR A 89 -14.50 -9.91 4.61
C TYR A 89 -15.80 -10.60 4.24
N TRP A 90 -16.24 -10.51 2.98
CA TRP A 90 -17.39 -11.26 2.48
C TRP A 90 -17.17 -12.78 2.60
N ALA A 91 -15.98 -13.28 2.30
CA ALA A 91 -15.67 -14.70 2.50
C ALA A 91 -15.71 -15.09 3.99
N ILE A 92 -15.09 -14.29 4.87
CA ILE A 92 -15.08 -14.51 6.32
C ILE A 92 -16.51 -14.51 6.89
N SER A 93 -17.34 -13.53 6.49
CA SER A 93 -18.70 -13.37 7.01
C SER A 93 -19.70 -14.35 6.39
N LYS A 94 -19.73 -14.50 5.06
CA LYS A 94 -20.77 -15.27 4.36
C LYS A 94 -20.44 -16.74 4.16
N VAL A 95 -19.15 -17.11 4.14
CA VAL A 95 -18.73 -18.52 3.98
C VAL A 95 -18.38 -19.13 5.34
N ALA A 96 -17.59 -18.43 6.18
CA ALA A 96 -17.19 -18.95 7.48
C ALA A 96 -18.15 -18.57 8.63
N GLY A 97 -19.10 -17.65 8.40
CA GLY A 97 -20.09 -17.25 9.39
C GLY A 97 -19.60 -16.26 10.44
N PHE A 98 -18.40 -15.69 10.30
CA PHE A 98 -17.83 -14.77 11.28
C PHE A 98 -18.10 -13.31 10.88
N THR A 99 -19.22 -12.76 11.36
CA THR A 99 -19.52 -11.33 11.19
C THR A 99 -18.75 -10.48 12.20
N ILE A 100 -18.47 -9.22 11.87
CA ILE A 100 -17.85 -8.26 12.81
C ILE A 100 -18.77 -7.98 14.00
N GLU A 101 -20.09 -8.04 13.81
CA GLU A 101 -21.04 -7.75 14.89
C GLU A 101 -21.04 -8.85 15.96
N GLU A 102 -20.97 -10.12 15.55
CA GLU A 102 -20.96 -11.26 16.47
C GLU A 102 -19.56 -11.64 16.96
N TYR A 103 -18.54 -11.48 16.11
CA TYR A 103 -17.18 -11.96 16.37
C TYR A 103 -16.11 -10.87 16.31
N TYR A 104 -16.46 -9.62 16.60
CA TYR A 104 -15.63 -8.39 16.53
C TYR A 104 -14.13 -8.58 16.30
N HIS A 105 -13.41 -9.16 17.27
CA HIS A 105 -11.95 -9.32 17.19
C HIS A 105 -11.44 -10.22 16.07
N LEU A 106 -12.12 -11.34 15.80
CA LEU A 106 -11.63 -12.36 14.88
C LEU A 106 -11.61 -11.88 13.41
N PRO A 107 -12.70 -11.33 12.82
CA PRO A 107 -12.64 -10.78 11.48
C PRO A 107 -11.67 -9.62 11.34
N ILE A 108 -11.56 -8.73 12.36
CA ILE A 108 -10.61 -7.61 12.34
C ILE A 108 -9.18 -8.14 12.26
N PHE A 109 -8.82 -9.09 13.12
CA PHE A 109 -7.52 -9.77 13.10
C PHE A 109 -7.23 -10.40 11.74
N LEU A 110 -8.18 -11.19 11.21
CA LEU A 110 -8.01 -11.88 9.94
C LEU A 110 -7.82 -10.90 8.78
N LEU A 111 -8.60 -9.81 8.72
CA LEU A 111 -8.43 -8.79 7.68
C LEU A 111 -7.08 -8.08 7.79
N ASN A 112 -6.69 -7.66 9.00
CA ASN A 112 -5.40 -7.01 9.22
C ASN A 112 -4.24 -7.95 8.83
N TYR A 113 -4.30 -9.22 9.22
CA TYR A 113 -3.27 -10.21 8.91
C TYR A 113 -3.23 -10.57 7.43
N LEU A 114 -4.36 -10.93 6.83
CA LEU A 114 -4.44 -11.45 5.47
C LEU A 114 -4.31 -10.36 4.40
N CYS A 115 -4.83 -9.16 4.63
CA CYS A 115 -4.87 -8.10 3.62
C CYS A 115 -3.74 -7.07 3.75
N PHE A 116 -3.25 -6.83 4.97
CA PHE A 116 -2.26 -5.78 5.23
C PHE A 116 -0.91 -6.36 5.63
N TYR A 117 -0.86 -7.22 6.65
CA TYR A 117 0.41 -7.80 7.09
C TYR A 117 1.07 -8.69 6.04
N SER A 118 0.27 -9.52 5.36
CA SER A 118 0.76 -10.45 4.33
C SER A 118 1.52 -9.76 3.19
N LEU A 119 1.28 -8.46 2.95
CA LEU A 119 2.02 -7.65 1.99
C LEU A 119 3.50 -7.56 2.33
N ASN A 120 3.90 -7.69 3.60
CA ASN A 120 5.32 -7.78 3.97
C ASN A 120 6.00 -9.01 3.37
N LEU A 121 5.29 -10.13 3.19
CA LEU A 121 5.84 -11.34 2.57
C LEU A 121 6.15 -11.08 1.09
N LEU A 122 5.23 -10.43 0.39
CA LEU A 122 5.42 -10.00 -0.99
C LEU A 122 6.58 -9.00 -1.10
N MET A 123 6.60 -7.99 -0.22
CA MET A 123 7.64 -6.96 -0.23
C MET A 123 9.02 -7.53 0.06
N PHE A 124 9.14 -8.41 1.06
CA PHE A 124 10.38 -9.14 1.35
C PHE A 124 10.86 -9.92 0.12
N TRP A 125 9.96 -10.69 -0.50
CA TRP A 125 10.32 -11.52 -1.66
C TRP A 125 10.75 -10.67 -2.87
N LEU A 126 9.98 -9.63 -3.20
CA LEU A 126 10.30 -8.72 -4.31
C LEU A 126 11.64 -8.03 -4.07
N PHE A 127 11.84 -7.46 -2.88
CA PHE A 127 13.07 -6.75 -2.56
C PHE A 127 14.27 -7.69 -2.56
N HIS A 128 14.18 -8.86 -1.91
CA HIS A 128 15.21 -9.88 -1.93
C HIS A 128 15.58 -10.29 -3.35
N LYS A 129 14.59 -10.50 -4.23
CA LYS A 129 14.82 -10.84 -5.64
C LYS A 129 15.57 -9.73 -6.37
N MET A 130 15.14 -8.47 -6.22
CA MET A 130 15.80 -7.33 -6.87
C MET A 130 17.26 -7.17 -6.43
N ILE A 131 17.53 -7.22 -5.12
CA ILE A 131 18.90 -7.05 -4.61
C ILE A 131 19.78 -8.26 -4.94
N SER A 132 19.23 -9.47 -5.00
CA SER A 132 20.00 -10.67 -5.38
C SER A 132 20.44 -10.61 -6.85
N GLU A 133 19.61 -10.03 -7.72
CA GLU A 133 19.95 -9.82 -9.12
C GLU A 133 20.92 -8.65 -9.32
N LYS A 134 20.79 -7.56 -8.53
CA LYS A 134 21.69 -6.39 -8.63
C LYS A 134 23.05 -6.61 -7.95
N LEU A 135 23.14 -7.48 -6.95
CA LEU A 135 24.34 -7.74 -6.16
C LEU A 135 24.67 -9.25 -6.13
N PRO A 136 24.96 -9.88 -7.28
CA PRO A 136 25.14 -11.33 -7.38
C PRO A 136 26.33 -11.85 -6.56
N ASP A 137 27.36 -11.03 -6.36
CA ASP A 137 28.58 -11.40 -5.61
C ASP A 137 28.43 -11.24 -4.09
N SER A 138 27.31 -10.66 -3.62
CA SER A 138 27.07 -10.48 -2.18
C SER A 138 26.73 -11.78 -1.48
N SER A 139 27.11 -11.88 -0.20
CA SER A 139 26.78 -13.07 0.60
C SER A 139 25.26 -13.24 0.74
N LYS A 140 24.77 -14.48 0.69
CA LYS A 140 23.33 -14.79 0.87
C LYS A 140 22.78 -14.27 2.20
N SER A 141 23.59 -14.31 3.26
CA SER A 141 23.19 -13.79 4.57
C SER A 141 22.98 -12.28 4.54
N PHE A 142 23.84 -11.53 3.84
CA PHE A 142 23.67 -10.09 3.66
C PHE A 142 22.38 -9.77 2.90
N LEU A 143 22.13 -10.44 1.76
CA LEU A 143 20.91 -10.23 0.97
C LEU A 143 19.64 -10.50 1.78
N LEU A 144 19.61 -11.63 2.50
CA LEU A 144 18.49 -11.98 3.37
C LEU A 144 18.29 -10.96 4.51
N PHE A 145 19.38 -10.52 5.13
CA PHE A 145 19.35 -9.51 6.18
C PHE A 145 18.82 -8.17 5.66
N SER A 146 19.30 -7.70 4.51
CA SER A 146 18.82 -6.46 3.88
C SER A 146 17.33 -6.51 3.55
N ALA A 147 16.84 -7.66 3.05
CA ALA A 147 15.41 -7.83 2.79
C ALA A 147 14.56 -7.89 4.05
N ALA A 148 15.05 -8.51 5.12
CA ALA A 148 14.37 -8.47 6.42
C ALA A 148 14.40 -7.06 7.03
N ALA A 149 15.51 -6.33 6.89
CA ALA A 149 15.66 -4.96 7.37
C ALA A 149 14.63 -4.02 6.74
N LEU A 150 14.32 -4.17 5.44
CA LEU A 150 13.23 -3.41 4.81
C LEU A 150 11.93 -3.47 5.63
N ILE A 151 11.58 -4.65 6.14
CA ILE A 151 10.35 -4.86 6.92
C ILE A 151 10.52 -4.34 8.36
N PHE A 152 11.57 -4.77 9.06
CA PHE A 152 11.72 -4.58 10.51
C PHE A 152 12.42 -3.29 10.94
N SER A 153 13.17 -2.64 10.06
CA SER A 153 13.88 -1.38 10.37
C SER A 153 13.21 -0.16 9.75
N THR A 154 11.96 -0.30 9.29
CA THR A 154 11.15 0.80 8.78
C THR A 154 9.79 0.80 9.44
N MET A 155 8.98 1.80 9.13
CA MET A 155 7.58 1.85 9.59
C MET A 155 6.69 0.80 8.91
N LEU A 156 7.19 0.00 7.96
CA LEU A 156 6.38 -1.02 7.28
C LEU A 156 5.81 -2.04 8.25
N PHE A 157 6.63 -2.57 9.17
CA PHE A 157 6.14 -3.50 10.18
C PHE A 157 5.03 -2.89 11.03
N SER A 158 5.26 -1.71 11.63
CA SER A 158 4.31 -1.08 12.54
C SER A 158 3.02 -0.59 11.88
N TYR A 159 3.05 -0.18 10.61
CA TYR A 159 1.82 0.14 9.87
C TYR A 159 1.07 -1.12 9.42
N SER A 160 1.79 -2.17 9.00
CA SER A 160 1.18 -3.36 8.39
C SER A 160 0.31 -4.21 9.31
N VAL A 161 0.39 -4.00 10.62
CA VAL A 161 -0.42 -4.74 11.61
C VAL A 161 -1.86 -4.24 11.71
N SER A 162 -2.22 -3.15 11.03
CA SER A 162 -3.59 -2.65 10.94
C SER A 162 -3.92 -2.08 9.56
N ILE A 163 -5.22 -1.96 9.27
CA ILE A 163 -5.72 -1.37 8.04
C ILE A 163 -5.26 0.07 7.84
N ASN A 164 -4.53 0.32 6.76
CA ASN A 164 -4.02 1.65 6.41
C ASN A 164 -3.76 1.76 4.89
N ASN A 165 -3.52 2.97 4.40
CA ASN A 165 -3.15 3.24 3.00
C ASN A 165 -1.65 3.06 2.72
N HIS A 166 -0.79 3.25 3.71
CA HIS A 166 0.66 3.24 3.53
C HIS A 166 1.21 1.86 3.17
N THR A 167 0.73 0.78 3.78
CA THR A 167 1.23 -0.58 3.51
C THR A 167 0.88 -1.04 2.07
N PRO A 168 -0.37 -0.92 1.58
CA PRO A 168 -0.67 -1.19 0.18
C PRO A 168 0.07 -0.27 -0.79
N ALA A 169 0.24 1.01 -0.46
CA ALA A 169 1.00 1.96 -1.28
C ALA A 169 2.49 1.58 -1.37
N ALA A 170 3.11 1.15 -0.27
CA ALA A 170 4.49 0.67 -0.25
C ALA A 170 4.65 -0.60 -1.10
N ALA A 171 3.72 -1.55 -0.99
CA ALA A 171 3.72 -2.74 -1.82
C ALA A 171 3.57 -2.40 -3.31
N ALA A 172 2.63 -1.50 -3.67
CA ALA A 172 2.46 -1.03 -5.04
C ALA A 172 3.72 -0.32 -5.57
N THR A 173 4.37 0.50 -4.74
CA THR A 173 5.64 1.16 -5.09
C THR A 173 6.74 0.14 -5.37
N LEU A 174 6.85 -0.90 -4.55
CA LEU A 174 7.85 -1.94 -4.75
C LEU A 174 7.57 -2.80 -5.98
N ILE A 175 6.30 -3.09 -6.27
CA ILE A 175 5.88 -3.73 -7.51
C ILE A 175 6.26 -2.87 -8.72
N LEU A 176 6.04 -1.55 -8.64
CA LEU A 176 6.44 -0.61 -9.68
C LEU A 176 7.95 -0.65 -9.92
N LEU A 177 8.76 -0.57 -8.87
CA LEU A 177 10.22 -0.68 -8.96
C LEU A 177 10.66 -2.02 -9.56
N PHE A 178 9.97 -3.10 -9.21
CA PHE A 178 10.23 -4.41 -9.78
C PHE A 178 9.94 -4.44 -11.29
N ILE A 179 8.81 -3.87 -11.73
CA ILE A 179 8.44 -3.74 -13.15
C ILE A 179 9.46 -2.88 -13.89
N LEU A 180 9.88 -1.75 -13.32
CA LEU A 180 10.91 -0.88 -13.92
C LEU A 180 12.24 -1.62 -14.06
N THR A 181 12.65 -2.41 -13.06
CA THR A 181 13.84 -3.27 -13.18
C THR A 181 13.69 -4.30 -14.30
N ARG A 182 12.48 -4.87 -14.52
CA ARG A 182 12.24 -5.75 -15.68
C ARG A 182 12.32 -4.98 -17.00
N MET A 183 11.86 -3.73 -17.04
CA MET A 183 11.95 -2.88 -18.24
C MET A 183 13.39 -2.48 -18.55
N GLU A 184 14.24 -2.28 -17.54
CA GLU A 184 15.69 -2.11 -17.72
C GLU A 184 16.30 -3.36 -18.39
N GLN A 185 15.92 -4.56 -17.92
CA GLN A 185 16.46 -5.83 -18.42
C GLN A 185 15.96 -6.22 -19.82
N TYR A 186 14.66 -6.06 -20.08
CA TYR A 186 13.99 -6.59 -21.29
C TYR A 186 13.50 -5.50 -22.25
N GLY A 187 13.69 -4.23 -21.91
CA GLY A 187 13.18 -3.08 -22.65
C GLY A 187 11.73 -2.71 -22.30
N ALA A 188 11.28 -1.57 -22.85
CA ALA A 188 9.95 -1.00 -22.62
C ALA A 188 8.85 -1.69 -23.45
N LEU A 189 8.64 -2.99 -23.19
CA LEU A 189 7.59 -3.78 -23.80
C LEU A 189 6.20 -3.24 -23.43
N SER A 190 5.26 -3.23 -24.38
CA SER A 190 3.91 -2.67 -24.17
C SER A 190 3.17 -3.26 -22.98
N GLY A 191 3.34 -4.56 -22.71
CA GLY A 191 2.73 -5.22 -21.54
C GLY A 191 3.33 -4.73 -20.21
N LEU A 192 4.64 -4.54 -20.15
CA LEU A 192 5.31 -4.03 -18.95
C LEU A 192 4.97 -2.56 -18.70
N THR A 193 4.91 -1.73 -19.76
CA THR A 193 4.56 -0.32 -19.62
C THR A 193 3.10 -0.16 -19.24
N PHE A 194 2.19 -0.96 -19.80
CA PHE A 194 0.80 -1.02 -19.36
C PHE A 194 0.69 -1.43 -17.88
N LEU A 195 1.38 -2.48 -17.46
CA LEU A 195 1.36 -2.93 -16.06
C LEU A 195 1.92 -1.86 -15.12
N ALA A 196 3.00 -1.18 -15.49
CA ALA A 196 3.51 -0.03 -14.72
C ALA A 196 2.45 1.06 -14.56
N GLY A 197 1.70 1.36 -15.63
CA GLY A 197 0.56 2.27 -15.59
C GLY A 197 -0.54 1.81 -14.63
N VAL A 198 -0.94 0.53 -14.71
CA VAL A 198 -1.92 -0.05 -13.78
C VAL A 198 -1.43 0.08 -12.33
N THR A 199 -0.15 -0.21 -12.07
CA THR A 199 0.43 -0.09 -10.73
C THR A 199 0.46 1.36 -10.24
N THR A 200 0.81 2.35 -11.06
CA THR A 200 0.81 3.76 -10.64
C THR A 200 -0.60 4.32 -10.46
N GLY A 201 -1.55 3.96 -11.32
CA GLY A 201 -2.95 4.31 -11.13
C GLY A 201 -3.56 3.65 -9.88
N THR A 202 -3.15 2.43 -9.55
CA THR A 202 -3.51 1.77 -8.27
C THR A 202 -2.89 2.51 -7.09
N LEU A 203 -1.61 2.87 -7.17
CA LEU A 203 -0.90 3.64 -6.15
C LEU A 203 -1.60 4.99 -5.89
N LEU A 204 -2.06 5.68 -6.94
CA LEU A 204 -2.83 6.93 -6.81
C LEU A 204 -4.13 6.73 -6.03
N ASN A 205 -4.81 5.60 -6.21
CA ASN A 205 -6.02 5.27 -5.47
C ASN A 205 -5.76 4.91 -4.01
N PHE A 206 -4.56 4.42 -3.68
CA PHE A 206 -4.16 4.17 -2.29
C PHE A 206 -3.66 5.44 -1.62
N GLU A 207 -2.89 6.25 -2.34
CA GLU A 207 -2.22 7.43 -1.83
C GLU A 207 -2.01 8.46 -2.94
N PHE A 208 -2.79 9.54 -2.91
CA PHE A 208 -2.87 10.51 -4.01
C PHE A 208 -1.55 11.23 -4.28
N ILE A 209 -0.85 11.67 -3.23
CA ILE A 209 0.36 12.49 -3.40
C ILE A 209 1.47 11.64 -4.01
N PHE A 210 1.76 10.49 -3.40
CA PHE A 210 2.81 9.61 -3.89
C PHE A 210 2.46 8.97 -5.23
N GLY A 211 1.21 8.57 -5.44
CA GLY A 211 0.77 8.07 -6.75
C GLY A 211 0.89 9.12 -7.86
N GLY A 212 0.63 10.40 -7.57
CA GLY A 212 0.83 11.49 -8.52
C GLY A 212 2.31 11.67 -8.87
N VAL A 213 3.17 11.76 -7.85
CA VAL A 213 4.63 11.96 -8.03
C VAL A 213 5.27 10.78 -8.77
N PHE A 214 5.01 9.54 -8.34
CA PHE A 214 5.53 8.35 -9.02
C PHE A 214 4.88 8.15 -10.39
N GLY A 215 3.60 8.50 -10.54
CA GLY A 215 2.86 8.42 -11.78
C GLY A 215 3.45 9.32 -12.87
N ILE A 216 3.71 10.59 -12.54
CA ILE A 216 4.33 11.57 -13.45
C ILE A 216 5.78 11.18 -13.72
N SER A 217 6.57 10.91 -12.69
CA SER A 217 7.99 10.54 -12.83
C SER A 217 8.17 9.30 -13.72
N THR A 218 7.37 8.25 -13.50
CA THR A 218 7.42 7.03 -14.31
C THR A 218 6.98 7.28 -15.76
N PHE A 219 5.95 8.10 -15.97
CA PHE A 219 5.56 8.48 -17.33
C PHE A 219 6.71 9.14 -18.08
N TRP A 220 7.40 10.10 -17.44
CA TRP A 220 8.57 10.77 -18.04
C TRP A 220 9.70 9.80 -18.36
N LEU A 221 10.04 8.89 -17.43
CA LEU A 221 11.06 7.85 -17.65
C LEU A 221 10.72 6.91 -18.82
N ILE A 222 9.43 6.62 -19.03
CA ILE A 222 8.98 5.78 -20.14
C ILE A 222 8.93 6.55 -21.45
N TRP A 223 8.48 7.81 -21.39
CA TRP A 223 8.27 8.67 -22.55
C TRP A 223 9.59 9.14 -23.15
N ILE A 224 10.58 9.45 -22.33
CA ILE A 224 11.91 9.90 -22.76
C ILE A 224 12.90 8.76 -22.56
N SER A 225 13.50 8.27 -23.64
CA SER A 225 14.59 7.29 -23.53
C SER A 225 15.85 7.91 -22.93
N GLU A 226 16.76 7.07 -22.43
CA GLU A 226 18.11 7.50 -21.99
C GLU A 226 18.88 8.32 -23.05
N LYS A 227 18.60 8.07 -24.33
CA LYS A 227 19.21 8.79 -25.47
C LYS A 227 18.43 10.04 -25.89
N GLY A 228 17.44 10.47 -25.10
CA GLY A 228 16.58 11.63 -25.39
C GLY A 228 15.49 11.38 -26.44
N ALA A 229 15.44 10.20 -27.08
CA ALA A 229 14.41 9.88 -28.06
C ALA A 229 13.03 9.66 -27.40
N ILE A 230 11.99 10.17 -28.06
CA ILE A 230 10.59 10.11 -27.60
C ILE A 230 9.97 8.75 -27.92
N ARG A 231 9.31 8.13 -26.94
CA ARG A 231 8.69 6.80 -27.00
C ARG A 231 7.17 6.85 -26.83
N TRP A 232 6.46 7.31 -27.86
CA TRP A 232 5.00 7.48 -27.82
C TRP A 232 4.22 6.19 -27.54
N ARG A 233 4.60 5.07 -28.17
CA ARG A 233 3.87 3.81 -28.00
C ARG A 233 3.95 3.28 -26.55
N PRO A 234 5.13 3.13 -25.93
CA PRO A 234 5.24 2.79 -24.50
C PRO A 234 4.48 3.76 -23.58
N ALA A 235 4.59 5.07 -23.83
CA ALA A 235 3.90 6.10 -23.07
C ALA A 235 2.37 5.99 -23.16
N PHE A 236 1.84 5.68 -24.35
CA PHE A 236 0.41 5.43 -24.56
C PHE A 236 -0.08 4.23 -23.75
N PHE A 237 0.63 3.09 -23.79
CA PHE A 237 0.24 1.90 -23.01
C PHE A 237 0.30 2.15 -21.51
N TYR A 238 1.32 2.87 -21.04
CA TYR A 238 1.38 3.31 -19.66
C TYR A 238 0.19 4.19 -19.28
N ALA A 239 -0.11 5.21 -20.09
CA ALA A 239 -1.24 6.10 -19.85
C ALA A 239 -2.56 5.30 -19.82
N ALA A 240 -2.76 4.38 -20.75
CA ALA A 240 -3.94 3.52 -20.77
C ALA A 240 -4.10 2.71 -19.47
N GLY A 241 -3.01 2.09 -18.96
CA GLY A 241 -3.03 1.37 -17.69
C GLY A 241 -3.33 2.27 -16.48
N ALA A 242 -2.71 3.45 -16.43
CA ALA A 242 -2.92 4.41 -15.35
C ALA A 242 -4.36 4.96 -15.34
N PHE A 243 -4.85 5.42 -16.49
CA PHE A 243 -6.20 5.95 -16.62
C PHE A 243 -7.27 4.89 -16.40
N MET A 244 -7.01 3.61 -16.68
CA MET A 244 -7.93 2.52 -16.34
C MET A 244 -8.19 2.47 -14.82
N MET A 245 -7.14 2.56 -14.00
CA MET A 245 -7.30 2.53 -12.54
C MET A 245 -7.82 3.86 -11.97
N ILE A 246 -7.49 4.99 -12.58
CA ILE A 246 -8.09 6.29 -12.23
C ILE A 246 -9.60 6.26 -12.49
N ALA A 247 -10.01 5.77 -13.67
CA ALA A 247 -11.40 5.63 -14.03
C ALA A 247 -12.13 4.67 -13.08
N LEU A 248 -11.51 3.54 -12.70
CA LEU A 248 -12.08 2.64 -11.70
C LEU A 248 -12.35 3.37 -10.37
N GLY A 249 -11.40 4.17 -9.89
CA GLY A 249 -11.58 5.00 -8.69
C GLY A 249 -12.75 5.98 -8.81
N ALA A 250 -12.86 6.67 -9.95
CA ALA A 250 -13.96 7.60 -10.23
C ALA A 250 -15.32 6.88 -10.30
N VAL A 251 -15.37 5.69 -10.91
CA VAL A 251 -16.59 4.87 -10.97
C VAL A 251 -17.02 4.44 -9.58
N ILE A 252 -16.09 3.93 -8.75
CA ILE A 252 -16.39 3.54 -7.36
C ILE A 252 -16.94 4.73 -6.57
N ASN A 253 -16.32 5.92 -6.69
CA ASN A 253 -16.83 7.12 -6.03
C ASN A 253 -18.21 7.54 -6.54
N THR A 254 -18.46 7.42 -7.84
CA THR A 254 -19.77 7.77 -8.43
C THR A 254 -20.86 6.84 -7.90
N ILE A 255 -20.57 5.53 -7.80
CA ILE A 255 -21.49 4.55 -7.22
C ILE A 255 -21.74 4.84 -5.74
N ALA A 256 -20.70 5.17 -4.98
CA ALA A 256 -20.80 5.37 -3.54
C ALA A 256 -21.45 6.70 -3.15
N HIS A 257 -21.12 7.78 -3.86
CA HIS A 257 -21.38 9.15 -3.43
C HIS A 257 -22.14 10.00 -4.47
N GLY A 258 -22.38 9.47 -5.67
CA GLY A 258 -22.97 10.24 -6.78
C GLY A 258 -22.01 11.25 -7.42
N THR A 259 -20.70 11.19 -7.12
CA THR A 259 -19.67 12.07 -7.69
C THR A 259 -18.41 11.28 -8.03
N PRO A 260 -17.72 11.56 -9.16
CA PRO A 260 -16.44 10.92 -9.47
C PRO A 260 -15.28 11.42 -8.61
N VAL A 261 -15.48 12.49 -7.84
CA VAL A 261 -14.45 13.12 -7.02
C VAL A 261 -14.40 12.43 -5.64
N PRO A 262 -13.21 11.99 -5.17
CA PRO A 262 -13.08 11.39 -3.85
C PRO A 262 -13.49 12.33 -2.72
N LEU A 263 -14.23 11.84 -1.72
CA LEU A 263 -14.63 12.67 -0.56
C LEU A 263 -13.45 13.23 0.23
N TYR A 264 -12.31 12.54 0.18
CA TYR A 264 -11.06 12.99 0.77
C TYR A 264 -10.68 14.41 0.36
N SER A 265 -10.93 14.83 -0.89
CA SER A 265 -10.59 16.19 -1.35
C SER A 265 -11.49 17.27 -0.77
N HIS A 266 -12.67 16.91 -0.24
CA HIS A 266 -13.56 17.84 0.44
C HIS A 266 -13.14 18.09 1.89
N THR A 267 -12.56 17.08 2.55
CA THR A 267 -12.09 17.21 3.94
C THR A 267 -10.64 17.68 4.03
N HIS A 268 -9.81 17.38 3.02
CA HIS A 268 -8.37 17.68 3.01
C HIS A 268 -8.02 18.64 1.86
N GLY A 269 -8.53 19.87 1.94
CA GLY A 269 -8.23 20.91 0.97
C GLY A 269 -6.76 21.34 0.97
N LEU A 270 -6.20 21.62 -0.21
CA LEU A 270 -4.87 22.19 -0.37
C LEU A 270 -4.94 23.70 -0.06
N GLY A 271 -4.80 24.05 1.22
CA GLY A 271 -4.64 25.43 1.67
C GLY A 271 -3.17 25.79 1.87
N LEU A 272 -2.79 27.05 1.59
CA LEU A 272 -1.51 27.57 2.06
C LEU A 272 -1.55 27.65 3.58
N ASN A 273 -0.82 26.75 4.24
CA ASN A 273 -0.72 26.76 5.69
C ASN A 273 0.24 27.89 6.11
N PRO A 274 -0.19 28.89 6.91
CA PRO A 274 0.70 29.94 7.38
C PRO A 274 1.88 29.40 8.21
N LEU A 275 1.76 28.18 8.74
CA LEU A 275 2.79 27.46 9.48
C LEU A 275 3.57 26.48 8.59
N LEU A 276 3.60 26.66 7.27
CA LEU A 276 4.26 25.73 6.34
C LEU A 276 5.71 25.44 6.75
N PHE A 277 6.49 26.47 7.09
CA PHE A 277 7.89 26.28 7.49
C PHE A 277 8.03 25.53 8.82
N GLU A 278 7.18 25.83 9.79
CA GLU A 278 7.14 25.09 11.06
C GLU A 278 6.72 23.64 10.84
N TYR A 279 5.76 23.39 9.94
CA TYR A 279 5.33 22.05 9.56
C TYR A 279 6.46 21.28 8.87
N ILE A 280 7.18 21.90 7.92
CA ILE A 280 8.34 21.29 7.25
C ILE A 280 9.41 20.96 8.28
N TYR A 281 9.75 21.88 9.18
CA TYR A 281 10.75 21.65 10.22
C TYR A 281 10.34 20.49 11.14
N ASN A 282 9.10 20.51 11.64
CA ASN A 282 8.61 19.46 12.53
C ASN A 282 8.46 18.09 11.86
N SER A 283 8.16 18.06 10.56
CA SER A 283 8.07 16.83 9.76
C SER A 283 9.43 16.29 9.32
N THR A 284 10.50 17.09 9.41
CA THR A 284 11.87 16.68 9.05
C THR A 284 12.75 16.45 10.27
N PHE A 285 13.00 17.48 11.06
CA PHE A 285 13.94 17.50 12.19
C PHE A 285 13.29 17.59 13.57
N GLY A 286 12.01 17.98 13.66
CA GLY A 286 11.34 18.10 14.94
C GLY A 286 11.02 16.74 15.59
N PHE A 287 10.27 16.78 16.69
CA PHE A 287 9.97 15.60 17.52
C PHE A 287 9.17 14.51 16.78
N LYS A 288 8.51 14.86 15.68
CA LYS A 288 7.82 13.92 14.78
C LYS A 288 8.51 13.83 13.41
N GLY A 289 9.78 14.21 13.34
CA GLY A 289 10.54 14.35 12.12
C GLY A 289 10.91 13.00 11.49
N ILE A 290 10.85 12.93 10.17
CA ILE A 290 11.22 11.72 9.43
C ILE A 290 12.66 11.28 9.70
N PHE A 291 13.59 12.21 9.96
CA PHE A 291 14.98 11.85 10.27
C PHE A 291 15.17 11.31 11.69
N LEU A 292 14.27 11.64 12.61
CA LEU A 292 14.26 11.03 13.94
C LEU A 292 13.79 9.57 13.85
N TYR A 293 12.73 9.32 13.07
CA TYR A 293 12.19 7.97 12.88
C TYR A 293 13.00 7.10 11.91
N MET A 294 13.70 7.72 10.95
CA MET A 294 14.48 7.05 9.90
C MET A 294 15.85 7.74 9.70
N PRO A 295 16.77 7.67 10.68
CA PRO A 295 18.06 8.37 10.61
C PRO A 295 18.91 8.02 9.39
N VAL A 296 18.71 6.82 8.83
CA VAL A 296 19.41 6.36 7.62
C VAL A 296 19.21 7.28 6.42
N LEU A 297 18.07 8.00 6.35
CA LEU A 297 17.77 8.92 5.26
C LEU A 297 18.73 10.13 5.21
N LEU A 298 19.41 10.46 6.32
CA LEU A 298 20.46 11.49 6.34
C LEU A 298 21.72 11.07 5.55
N PHE A 299 21.88 9.78 5.31
CA PHE A 299 23.07 9.20 4.67
C PHE A 299 22.78 8.67 3.25
N VAL A 300 21.56 8.86 2.74
CA VAL A 300 21.23 8.53 1.35
C VAL A 300 21.76 9.65 0.47
N PHE A 301 22.98 9.47 -0.01
CA PHE A 301 23.52 10.29 -1.09
C PHE A 301 23.00 9.75 -2.43
N PRO A 302 22.62 10.61 -3.39
CA PRO A 302 22.40 10.14 -4.75
C PRO A 302 23.67 9.40 -5.19
N ALA A 303 23.52 8.13 -5.57
CA ALA A 303 24.62 7.37 -6.13
C ALA A 303 25.13 8.14 -7.35
N ALA A 304 26.36 8.64 -7.26
CA ALA A 304 27.06 9.27 -8.36
C ALA A 304 27.47 8.23 -9.40
#